data_AF-A0AAW3IVQ9-F1
#
_entry.id   AF-A0AAW3IVQ9-F1
#
_cell.length_a   1.000
_cell.length_b   1.000
_cell.length_c   1.000
_cell.angle_alpha   90.00
_cell.angle_beta   90.00
_cell.angle_gamma   90.00
#
_symmetry.space_group_name_H-M   'P 1'
#
loop_
_entity.id
_entity.type
_entity.pdbx_description
1 polymer ?
#
loop_
_entity_poly.entity_id
_entity_poly.type
_entity_poly.pdbx_seq_one_letter_code
_entity_poly.pdbx_strand_id
1 'polypeptide(L)' 'MDDQILTLKEVAAYLKLAEKTAYRLASEGKLPGFKVGGSWRFKKDDLEKWIESQKHA' A
#
# COMPACT_ATOMS: atom_id res chain seq x y z
N MET A 1 9.57 13.64 8.59
CA MET A 1 8.37 12.96 8.07
C MET A 1 8.45 13.00 6.57
N ASP A 2 8.70 11.87 5.93
CA ASP A 2 8.75 11.79 4.47
C ASP A 2 7.31 11.60 3.97
N ASP A 3 6.72 12.62 3.36
CA ASP A 3 5.37 12.55 2.75
C ASP A 3 5.43 11.78 1.41
N GLN A 4 6.08 10.61 1.44
CA GLN A 4 6.35 9.84 0.24
C GLN A 4 5.07 9.11 -0.20
N ILE A 5 4.56 9.50 -1.37
CA ILE A 5 3.47 8.81 -2.03
C ILE A 5 4.04 7.75 -2.96
N LEU A 6 3.71 6.49 -2.69
CA LEU A 6 4.08 5.33 -3.50
C LEU A 6 2.98 4.98 -4.49
N THR A 7 3.39 4.47 -5.65
CA THR A 7 2.53 3.80 -6.62
C THR A 7 2.30 2.33 -6.24
N LEU A 8 1.32 1.69 -6.87
CA LEU A 8 1.07 0.26 -6.67
C LEU A 8 2.31 -0.61 -6.88
N LYS A 9 3.09 -0.32 -7.92
CA LYS A 9 4.30 -1.07 -8.26
C LYS A 9 5.37 -0.94 -7.18
N GLU A 10 5.55 0.27 -6.64
CA GLU A 10 6.49 0.51 -5.55
C GLU A 10 6.04 -0.17 -4.26
N VAL A 11 4.75 -0.16 -3.96
CA VAL A 11 4.22 -0.89 -2.79
C VAL A 11 4.36 -2.39 -2.93
N ALA A 12 4.11 -2.93 -4.13
CA ALA A 12 4.34 -4.34 -4.42
C ALA A 12 5.82 -4.72 -4.21
N ALA A 13 6.75 -3.90 -4.73
CA ALA A 13 8.18 -4.10 -4.51
C ALA A 13 8.56 -3.99 -3.03
N TYR A 14 8.03 -2.98 -2.33
CA TYR A 14 8.30 -2.70 -0.93
C TYR A 14 7.86 -3.85 0.00
N LEU A 15 6.65 -4.38 -0.22
CA LEU A 15 6.09 -5.50 0.54
C LEU A 15 6.54 -6.88 0.00
N LYS A 16 7.37 -6.91 -1.05
CA LYS A 16 7.78 -8.14 -1.76
C LYS A 16 6.60 -9.00 -2.21
N LEU A 17 5.57 -8.35 -2.76
CA LEU A 17 4.38 -8.99 -3.33
C LEU A 17 4.36 -8.88 -4.85
N ALA A 18 3.64 -9.78 -5.51
CA ALA A 18 3.27 -9.58 -6.90
C ALA A 18 2.32 -8.37 -7.03
N GLU A 19 2.47 -7.56 -8.08
CA GLU A 19 1.63 -6.37 -8.33
C GLU A 19 0.13 -6.71 -8.35
N LYS A 20 -0.23 -7.88 -8.90
CA LYS A 20 -1.62 -8.39 -8.90
C LYS A 20 -2.17 -8.62 -7.48
N THR A 21 -1.34 -9.11 -6.56
CA THR A 21 -1.72 -9.31 -5.16
C THR A 21 -1.88 -7.98 -4.45
N ALA A 22 -0.93 -7.06 -4.62
CA ALA A 22 -1.02 -5.71 -4.07
C ALA A 22 -2.28 -4.98 -4.58
N TYR A 23 -2.60 -5.10 -5.87
CA TYR A 23 -3.81 -4.54 -6.46
C TYR A 23 -5.07 -5.09 -5.81
N ARG A 24 -5.14 -6.43 -5.67
CA ARG A 24 -6.28 -7.09 -5.06
C ARG A 24 -6.48 -6.65 -3.62
N LEU A 25 -5.41 -6.59 -2.81
CA LEU A 25 -5.49 -6.15 -1.42
C LEU A 25 -5.95 -4.68 -1.31
N ALA A 26 -5.43 -3.80 -2.16
CA ALA A 26 -5.88 -2.41 -2.22
C ALA A 26 -7.36 -2.31 -2.62
N SER A 27 -7.78 -3.08 -3.63
CA SER A 27 -9.18 -3.12 -4.08
C SER A 27 -10.14 -3.72 -3.07
N GLU A 28 -9.67 -4.66 -2.23
CA GLU A 28 -10.43 -5.24 -1.12
C GLU A 28 -10.41 -4.36 0.14
N GLY A 29 -9.71 -3.21 0.12
CA GLY A 29 -9.55 -2.33 1.28
C GLY A 29 -8.64 -2.89 2.39
N LYS A 30 -7.91 -3.97 2.11
CA LYS A 30 -6.99 -4.63 3.05
C LYS A 30 -5.60 -3.98 3.10
N LEU A 31 -5.29 -3.13 2.12
CA LEU A 31 -4.06 -2.36 2.04
C LEU A 31 -4.41 -0.86 2.03
N PRO A 32 -3.82 -0.03 2.92
CA PRO A 32 -4.20 1.37 3.06
C PRO A 32 -3.73 2.19 1.86
N GLY A 33 -4.66 2.54 0.96
CA GLY A 33 -4.37 3.34 -0.21
C GLY A 33 -5.61 4.06 -0.73
N PHE A 34 -5.41 4.98 -1.67
CA PHE A 34 -6.48 5.76 -2.27
C PHE A 34 -6.26 5.86 -3.79
N LYS A 35 -7.34 6.13 -4.55
CA LYS A 35 -7.27 6.32 -6.00
C LYS A 35 -7.24 7.80 -6.36
N VAL A 36 -6.36 8.15 -7.28
CA VAL A 36 -6.28 9.48 -7.91
C VAL A 36 -6.18 9.28 -9.42
N GLY A 37 -7.13 9.83 -10.18
CA GLY A 37 -7.14 9.70 -11.65
C GLY A 37 -7.14 8.23 -12.13
N GLY A 38 -7.80 7.33 -11.39
CA GLY A 38 -7.86 5.90 -11.70
C GLY A 38 -6.62 5.08 -11.29
N SER A 39 -5.57 5.73 -10.79
CA SER A 39 -4.35 5.06 -10.31
C SER A 39 -4.31 4.99 -8.79
N TRP A 40 -3.76 3.89 -8.25
CA TRP A 40 -3.57 3.73 -6.81
C TRP A 40 -2.36 4.52 -6.30
N ARG A 41 -2.53 5.14 -5.13
CA ARG A 41 -1.53 5.88 -4.38
C ARG A 41 -1.57 5.45 -2.91
N PHE A 42 -0.39 5.41 -2.30
CA PHE A 42 -0.22 4.92 -0.95
C PHE A 42 0.72 5.86 -0.20
N LYS A 43 0.31 6.36 0.95
CA LYS A 43 1.25 7.05 1.84
C LYS A 43 2.13 6.02 2.51
N LYS A 44 3.44 6.24 2.46
CA LYS A 44 4.41 5.34 3.10
C LYS A 44 4.16 5.22 4.60
N ASP A 45 3.88 6.32 5.28
CA ASP A 45 3.58 6.34 6.72
C ASP A 45 2.34 5.49 7.09
N ASP A 46 1.30 5.51 6.26
CA ASP A 46 0.11 4.67 6.46
C ASP A 46 0.43 3.18 6.26
N LEU A 47 1.29 2.86 5.28
CA LEU A 47 1.76 1.48 5.06
C LEU A 47 2.60 0.98 6.23
N GLU A 48 3.49 1.80 6.78
CA GLU A 48 4.32 1.46 7.94
C GLU A 48 3.43 1.18 9.17
N LYS A 49 2.46 2.06 9.45
CA LYS A 49 1.48 1.85 10.53
C LYS A 49 0.66 0.57 10.32
N TRP A 50 0.25 0.29 9.09
CA TRP A 50 -0.48 -0.93 8.76
C TRP A 50 0.39 -2.18 8.97
N ILE A 51 1.66 -2.17 8.56
CA ILE A 51 2.60 -3.27 8.82
C ILE A 51 2.70 -3.55 10.32
N GLU A 52 2.88 -2.51 11.14
CA GLU A 52 2.93 -2.65 12.60
C GLU A 52 1.61 -3.24 13.15
N SER A 53 0.46 -2.78 12.64
CA SER A 53 -0.85 -3.34 13.02
C SER A 53 -1.01 -4.82 12.63
N GLN A 54 -0.39 -5.30 11.56
CA GLN A 54 -0.45 -6.71 11.15
C GLN A 54 0.45 -7.61 12.01
N LYS A 55 1.53 -7.10 12.61
CA LYS A 55 2.43 -7.88 13.49
C LYS A 55 1.79 -8.26 14.82
N HIS A 56 0.71 -7.59 15.21
CA HIS A 56 0.00 -7.81 16.47
C HIS A 56 -1.31 -8.59 16.32
N ALA A 57 -1.58 -9.14 15.13
CA ALA A 57 -2.77 -9.96 14.84
C ALA A 57 -2.50 -11.46 14.97
#